data_AF-A0A6A6M1R5-F1
#
_entry.id   AF-A0A6A6M1R5-F1
#
_cell.length_a   1.000
_cell.length_b   1.000
_cell.length_c   1.000
_cell.angle_alpha   90.00
_cell.angle_beta   90.00
_cell.angle_gamma   90.00
#
_symmetry.space_group_name_H-M   'P 1'
#
loop_
_entity.id
_entity.type
_entity.pdbx_description
1 polymer ?
#
loop_
_entity_poly.entity_id
_entity_poly.type
_entity_poly.pdbx_seq_one_letter_code
_entity_poly.pdbx_strand_id
1 'polypeptide(L)'
;MLEANRVHLQSGLEEIKESSNKLIRSITWSRSTLSRSSSCRSLLTSSSTSSSMWTEFKTDLFDDHGLEAGSHSLTLGRLYAWEKKLYLEVKAGDQTRKIYERKCSILRHPDATVDDFPSRDKSTTEVTELLSRISVAIRSVESISNRIQKLRDEELQPQLLELLHGLMRNWKIMLESHETQNRVMLEVKFFNCPAYGKFCNDSHLLATLQLEAELDNWRACFAAYVSTQKAYIEALGGWLSKFIAPEVDFYSRGKSSLPPCRINGPPLLVTCHNWLAWLEKLPDKAVTYAMKSFAKDIHALWNQQGKEQQQKRKVDGLAKELDRRALAFQRAERRILGSKISEQESEVIVRNRIEYLAEGKKLLDMFRKRLDEEKEKHLINMQETQQITVSGFQTGFSSVFESLAEFSKASVKIYADLVTYSANAKTTEKNDSNLSHVDGLCSKVPA
;
A
#
# COMPACT_ATOMS: atom_id res chain seq x y z
N MET A 1 25.98 8.89 40.29
CA MET A 1 26.69 9.42 39.10
C MET A 1 26.39 8.48 37.94
N LEU A 2 25.45 8.90 37.10
CA LEU A 2 24.99 8.23 35.89
C LEU A 2 25.92 8.63 34.74
N GLU A 3 26.35 7.67 33.92
CA GLU A 3 26.88 7.78 32.53
C GLU A 3 28.01 6.77 32.30
N ALA A 4 27.67 5.51 32.04
CA ALA A 4 28.60 4.54 31.43
C ALA A 4 27.81 3.32 30.94
N ASN A 5 27.04 3.43 29.85
CA ASN A 5 26.57 2.24 29.10
C ASN A 5 25.99 2.50 27.69
N ARG A 6 26.16 3.70 27.11
CA ARG A 6 25.53 4.03 25.82
C ARG A 6 26.34 3.62 24.58
N VAL A 7 27.57 3.13 24.73
CA VAL A 7 28.50 2.97 23.60
C VAL A 7 28.48 1.56 22.96
N HIS A 8 27.92 0.54 23.61
CA HIS A 8 27.93 -0.83 23.06
C HIS A 8 26.68 -1.23 22.26
N LEU A 9 25.58 -0.48 22.36
CA LEU A 9 24.34 -0.77 21.60
C LEU A 9 24.42 -0.34 20.13
N GLN A 10 25.25 0.67 19.82
CA GLN A 10 25.34 1.24 18.47
C GLN A 10 26.27 0.43 17.56
N SER A 11 27.30 -0.20 18.13
CA SER A 11 28.20 -1.11 17.41
C SER A 11 27.46 -2.36 16.91
N GLY A 12 26.64 -2.98 17.76
CA GLY A 12 25.86 -4.17 17.38
C GLY A 12 24.77 -3.86 16.35
N LEU A 13 24.19 -2.65 16.39
CA LEU A 13 23.17 -2.22 15.43
C LEU A 13 23.74 -2.02 14.02
N GLU A 14 24.93 -1.44 13.89
CA GLU A 14 25.61 -1.27 12.60
C GLU A 14 26.11 -2.61 12.04
N GLU A 15 26.58 -3.52 12.90
CA GLU A 15 27.00 -4.86 12.49
C GLU A 15 25.81 -5.71 12.00
N ILE A 16 24.65 -5.59 12.67
CA ILE A 16 23.39 -6.22 12.24
C ILE A 16 22.89 -5.62 10.93
N LYS A 17 22.89 -4.29 10.79
CA LYS A 17 22.51 -3.60 9.54
C LYS A 17 23.43 -3.99 8.38
N GLU A 18 24.72 -4.14 8.63
CA GLU A 18 25.69 -4.59 7.62
C GLU A 18 25.50 -6.06 7.25
N SER A 19 25.16 -6.93 8.20
CA SER A 19 24.83 -8.34 7.92
C SER A 19 23.55 -8.50 7.09
N SER A 20 22.51 -7.70 7.38
CA SER A 20 21.27 -7.66 6.60
C SER A 20 21.51 -7.08 5.20
N ASN A 21 22.36 -6.05 5.06
CA ASN A 21 22.75 -5.49 3.76
C ASN A 21 23.59 -6.47 2.93
N LYS A 22 24.44 -7.29 3.57
CA LYS A 22 25.20 -8.36 2.90
C LYS A 22 24.28 -9.47 2.40
N LEU A 23 23.25 -9.82 3.16
CA LEU A 23 22.24 -10.82 2.79
C LEU A 23 21.29 -10.31 1.70
N ILE A 24 20.94 -9.02 1.71
CA ILE A 24 20.20 -8.36 0.63
C ILE A 24 21.06 -8.29 -0.64
N ARG A 25 22.38 -8.02 -0.53
CA ARG A 25 23.30 -8.03 -1.67
C ARG A 25 23.49 -9.42 -2.29
N SER A 26 23.51 -10.49 -1.49
CA SER A 26 23.62 -11.87 -2.01
C SER A 26 22.34 -12.34 -2.71
N ILE A 27 21.16 -11.87 -2.28
CA ILE A 27 19.89 -12.07 -3.01
C ILE A 27 19.84 -11.23 -4.30
N THR A 28 20.51 -10.06 -4.32
CA THR A 28 20.57 -9.19 -5.51
C THR A 28 21.56 -9.71 -6.57
N TRP A 29 22.64 -10.39 -6.18
CA TRP A 29 23.68 -10.87 -7.10
C TRP A 29 23.23 -12.08 -7.96
N SER A 30 22.19 -12.81 -7.56
CA SER A 30 21.62 -13.91 -8.36
C SER A 30 20.65 -13.46 -9.45
N ARG A 31 20.53 -12.15 -9.72
CA ARG A 31 19.85 -11.61 -10.90
C ARG A 31 20.83 -10.94 -11.87
N SER A 32 21.29 -11.71 -12.84
CA SER A 32 21.78 -11.24 -14.14
C SER A 32 21.51 -12.40 -15.10
N THR A 33 20.59 -12.33 -16.06
CA THR A 33 20.53 -11.39 -17.17
C THR A 33 19.06 -11.18 -17.60
N LEU A 34 18.59 -9.93 -17.67
CA LEU A 34 17.44 -9.49 -18.49
C LEU A 34 17.44 -7.95 -18.49
N SER A 35 17.19 -7.35 -19.65
CA SER A 35 17.43 -5.95 -20.03
C SER A 35 17.03 -4.89 -18.99
N ARG A 36 17.94 -3.91 -18.83
CA ARG A 36 17.74 -2.65 -18.10
C ARG A 36 16.58 -1.84 -18.70
N SER A 37 15.52 -1.65 -17.93
CA SER A 37 14.59 -0.52 -18.07
C SER A 37 14.87 0.47 -16.93
N SER A 38 15.18 1.71 -17.25
CA SER A 38 15.66 2.74 -16.31
C SER A 38 14.52 3.61 -15.74
N SER A 39 13.51 3.01 -15.11
CA SER A 39 12.38 3.77 -14.54
C SER A 39 11.98 3.43 -13.10
N CYS A 40 12.77 2.62 -12.37
CA CYS A 40 12.43 2.27 -10.99
C CYS A 40 13.62 2.43 -10.06
N ARG A 41 13.94 3.67 -9.66
CA ARG A 41 14.76 3.94 -8.48
C ARG A 41 13.89 4.45 -7.33
N SER A 42 13.76 3.58 -6.34
CA SER A 42 13.60 3.82 -4.89
C SER A 42 12.40 4.63 -4.36
N LEU A 43 11.40 3.91 -3.84
CA LEU A 43 10.49 4.38 -2.77
C LEU A 43 10.84 3.68 -1.44
N LEU A 44 12.05 3.89 -0.92
CA LEU A 44 12.39 3.51 0.45
C LEU A 44 13.32 4.56 1.06
N THR A 45 12.71 5.64 1.54
CA THR A 45 13.24 6.48 2.63
C THR A 45 12.12 7.38 3.12
N SER A 46 11.41 6.94 4.16
CA SER A 46 10.53 7.82 4.93
C SER A 46 11.39 8.86 5.63
N SER A 47 11.45 10.06 5.08
CA SER A 47 11.89 11.25 5.80
C SER A 47 10.80 12.31 5.67
N SER A 48 10.21 12.66 6.81
CA SER A 48 9.25 13.73 6.94
C SER A 48 9.95 15.06 6.66
N THR A 49 9.85 15.53 5.41
CA THR A 49 9.98 16.95 5.08
C THR A 49 8.89 17.29 4.10
N SER A 50 7.91 18.05 4.59
CA SER A 50 6.90 18.73 3.79
C SER A 50 7.59 19.65 2.79
N SER A 51 7.90 19.12 1.61
CA SER A 51 8.40 19.90 0.48
C SER A 51 7.33 19.85 -0.60
N SER A 52 6.65 20.98 -0.77
CA SER A 52 5.70 21.22 -1.84
C SER A 52 6.43 21.19 -3.19
N MET A 53 6.65 19.99 -3.74
CA MET A 53 7.00 19.81 -5.16
C MET A 53 5.75 19.98 -6.03
N TRP A 54 5.14 21.17 -5.96
CA TRP A 54 4.25 21.64 -7.00
C TRP A 54 5.06 22.60 -7.86
N THR A 55 5.96 22.04 -8.67
CA THR A 55 6.63 22.82 -9.72
C THR A 55 5.52 23.38 -10.61
N GLU A 56 5.49 24.70 -10.76
CA GLU A 56 4.47 25.41 -11.53
C GLU A 56 4.61 25.03 -13.02
N PHE A 57 3.91 23.98 -13.43
CA PHE A 57 3.87 23.51 -14.83
C PHE A 57 3.06 24.50 -15.67
N LYS A 58 3.68 25.56 -16.17
CA LYS A 58 2.91 26.65 -16.81
C LYS A 58 3.16 26.89 -18.29
N THR A 59 4.12 26.22 -18.93
CA THR A 59 4.45 26.58 -20.33
C THR A 59 4.58 25.40 -21.29
N ASP A 60 5.15 24.25 -20.88
CA ASP A 60 5.39 23.11 -21.80
C ASP A 60 4.22 22.11 -21.94
N LEU A 61 3.12 22.30 -21.21
CA LEU A 61 1.98 21.36 -21.23
C LEU A 61 1.05 21.53 -22.44
N PHE A 62 1.15 22.65 -23.16
CA PHE A 62 0.28 22.96 -24.28
C PHE A 62 0.86 22.58 -25.64
N ASP A 63 2.12 22.18 -25.70
CA ASP A 63 2.78 21.85 -26.96
C ASP A 63 2.42 20.44 -27.42
N ASP A 64 1.91 20.34 -28.64
CA ASP A 64 1.38 19.14 -29.28
C ASP A 64 2.46 18.51 -30.16
N HIS A 65 3.62 18.21 -29.58
CA HIS A 65 4.63 17.43 -30.28
C HIS A 65 4.24 15.95 -30.19
N GLY A 66 3.54 15.50 -31.22
CA GLY A 66 2.95 14.16 -31.39
C GLY A 66 3.95 13.00 -31.53
N LEU A 67 4.91 12.88 -30.63
CA LEU A 67 5.82 11.73 -30.54
C LEU A 67 5.94 11.32 -29.07
N GLU A 68 5.36 10.15 -28.77
CA GLU A 68 5.23 9.52 -27.44
C GLU A 68 4.08 10.07 -26.58
N ALA A 69 3.02 9.27 -26.46
CA ALA A 69 2.03 9.47 -25.41
C ALA A 69 2.77 9.53 -24.07
N GLY A 70 2.89 10.73 -23.50
CA GLY A 70 3.62 10.95 -22.25
C GLY A 70 3.06 10.10 -21.12
N SER A 71 3.81 9.99 -20.01
CA SER A 71 3.35 9.22 -18.84
C SER A 71 1.93 9.61 -18.42
N HIS A 72 1.18 8.66 -17.86
CA HIS A 72 -0.20 8.88 -17.42
C HIS A 72 -0.38 10.14 -16.55
N SER A 73 0.59 10.43 -15.69
CA SER A 73 0.63 11.64 -14.87
C SER A 73 0.70 12.95 -15.68
N LEU A 74 1.42 12.96 -16.81
CA LEU A 74 1.51 14.10 -17.71
C LEU A 74 0.19 14.33 -18.46
N THR A 75 -0.49 13.26 -18.88
CA THR A 75 -1.83 13.38 -19.50
C THR A 75 -2.84 13.95 -18.52
N LEU A 76 -2.86 13.49 -17.26
CA LEU A 76 -3.70 14.09 -16.21
C LEU A 76 -3.33 15.56 -15.92
N GLY A 77 -2.03 15.89 -15.90
CA GLY A 77 -1.55 17.27 -15.75
C GLY A 77 -2.00 18.20 -16.88
N ARG A 78 -1.96 17.73 -18.13
CA ARG A 78 -2.47 18.47 -19.31
C ARG A 78 -3.98 18.65 -19.24
N LEU A 79 -4.73 17.60 -18.90
CA LEU A 79 -6.18 17.68 -18.71
C LEU A 79 -6.53 18.76 -17.69
N TYR A 80 -5.89 18.74 -16.52
CA TYR A 80 -6.08 19.76 -15.48
C TYR A 80 -5.79 21.19 -15.97
N ALA A 81 -4.71 21.37 -16.73
CA ALA A 81 -4.37 22.68 -17.29
C ALA A 81 -5.42 23.19 -18.29
N TRP A 82 -5.92 22.31 -19.17
CA TRP A 82 -7.00 22.65 -20.10
C TRP A 82 -8.32 22.93 -19.39
N GLU A 83 -8.66 22.18 -18.34
CA GLU A 83 -9.85 22.46 -17.52
C GLU A 83 -9.78 23.80 -16.80
N LYS A 84 -8.60 24.14 -16.26
CA LYS A 84 -8.38 25.45 -15.64
C LYS A 84 -8.55 26.58 -16.67
N LYS A 85 -8.07 26.37 -17.90
CA LYS A 85 -8.27 27.32 -19.00
C LYS A 85 -9.75 27.43 -19.38
N LEU A 86 -10.46 26.31 -19.49
CA LEU A 86 -11.90 26.26 -19.74
C LEU A 86 -12.68 27.07 -18.69
N TYR A 87 -12.38 26.87 -17.42
CA TYR A 87 -13.01 27.60 -16.31
C TYR A 87 -12.82 29.11 -16.44
N LEU A 88 -11.59 29.57 -16.74
CA LEU A 88 -11.30 30.99 -16.91
C LEU A 88 -12.06 31.59 -18.11
N GLU A 89 -12.12 30.86 -19.23
CA GLU A 89 -12.84 31.31 -20.43
C GLU A 89 -14.35 31.40 -20.20
N VAL A 90 -14.94 30.38 -19.57
CA VAL A 90 -16.37 30.38 -19.20
C VAL A 90 -16.69 31.54 -18.26
N LYS A 91 -15.83 31.81 -17.27
CA LYS A 91 -16.00 32.92 -16.32
C LYS A 91 -15.95 34.28 -17.01
N ALA A 92 -15.02 34.48 -17.94
CA ALA A 92 -14.91 35.73 -18.71
C ALA A 92 -16.09 35.92 -19.68
N GLY A 93 -16.51 34.84 -20.34
CA GLY A 93 -17.68 34.81 -21.21
C GLY A 93 -18.98 35.14 -20.45
N ASP A 94 -19.18 34.56 -19.26
CA ASP A 94 -20.32 34.84 -18.39
C ASP A 94 -20.35 36.30 -17.90
N GLN A 95 -19.20 36.87 -17.55
CA GLN A 95 -19.11 38.30 -17.22
C GLN A 95 -19.53 39.18 -18.39
N THR A 96 -19.11 38.85 -19.62
CA THR A 96 -19.50 39.57 -20.83
C THR A 96 -21.01 39.42 -21.09
N ARG A 97 -21.57 38.22 -20.89
CA ARG A 97 -23.01 37.95 -20.99
C ARG A 97 -23.82 38.78 -20.00
N LYS A 98 -23.38 38.87 -18.74
CA LYS A 98 -24.04 39.70 -17.72
C LYS A 98 -24.05 41.19 -18.08
N ILE A 99 -22.97 41.71 -18.68
CA ILE A 99 -22.92 43.10 -19.15
C ILE A 99 -23.90 43.31 -20.30
N TYR A 100 -23.94 42.37 -21.25
CA TYR A 100 -24.90 42.37 -22.35
C TYR A 100 -26.35 42.37 -21.86
N GLU A 101 -26.70 41.50 -20.92
CA GLU A 101 -28.06 41.40 -20.35
C GLU A 101 -28.49 42.70 -19.65
N ARG A 102 -27.59 43.34 -18.89
CA ARG A 102 -27.86 44.65 -18.26
C ARG A 102 -28.10 45.73 -19.30
N LYS A 103 -27.24 45.84 -20.33
CA LYS A 103 -27.41 46.83 -21.40
C LYS A 103 -28.70 46.60 -22.17
N CYS A 104 -29.03 45.36 -22.51
CA CYS A 104 -30.29 45.00 -23.15
C CYS A 104 -31.50 45.34 -22.27
N SER A 105 -31.40 45.18 -20.95
CA SER A 105 -32.48 45.55 -20.02
C SER A 105 -32.69 47.06 -19.96
N ILE A 106 -31.60 47.85 -19.95
CA ILE A 106 -31.67 49.32 -19.99
C ILE A 106 -32.34 49.79 -21.30
N LEU A 107 -31.96 49.21 -22.45
CA LEU A 107 -32.52 49.58 -23.76
C LEU A 107 -33.99 49.16 -23.96
N ARG A 108 -34.52 48.23 -23.15
CA ARG A 108 -35.93 47.83 -23.16
C ARG A 108 -36.84 48.80 -22.39
N HIS A 109 -36.28 49.73 -21.61
CA HIS A 109 -37.01 50.78 -20.89
C HIS A 109 -36.69 52.18 -21.47
N PRO A 110 -37.29 52.58 -22.59
CA PRO A 110 -37.09 53.92 -23.14
C PRO A 110 -37.96 54.95 -22.41
N ASP A 111 -37.38 55.75 -21.51
CA ASP A 111 -37.94 57.06 -21.18
C ASP A 111 -37.72 57.97 -22.40
N ALA A 112 -38.80 58.24 -23.11
CA ALA A 112 -38.78 58.84 -24.44
C ALA A 112 -38.48 60.35 -24.41
N THR A 113 -37.38 60.76 -25.03
CA THR A 113 -37.29 62.06 -25.70
C THR A 113 -36.67 61.85 -27.09
N VAL A 114 -37.30 62.43 -28.12
CA VAL A 114 -37.09 62.12 -29.56
C VAL A 114 -35.75 62.64 -30.12
N ASP A 115 -34.89 63.23 -29.28
CA ASP A 115 -33.62 63.87 -29.68
C ASP A 115 -32.38 62.95 -29.63
N ASP A 116 -32.56 61.68 -29.28
CA ASP A 116 -31.47 60.73 -28.95
C ASP A 116 -31.09 59.74 -30.07
N PHE A 117 -31.27 60.11 -31.34
CA PHE A 117 -30.88 59.24 -32.47
C PHE A 117 -29.38 58.86 -32.48
N PRO A 118 -28.42 59.77 -32.21
CA PRO A 118 -27.00 59.42 -32.20
C PRO A 118 -26.58 58.57 -30.98
N SER A 119 -27.26 58.73 -29.84
CA SER A 119 -26.98 57.97 -28.61
C SER A 119 -27.57 56.56 -28.68
N ARG A 120 -28.68 56.40 -29.40
CA ARG A 120 -29.30 55.10 -29.71
C ARG A 120 -28.43 54.25 -30.64
N ASP A 121 -27.82 54.85 -31.67
CA ASP A 121 -26.96 54.12 -32.63
C ASP A 121 -25.60 53.72 -32.03
N LYS A 122 -25.08 54.51 -31.10
CA LYS A 122 -23.94 54.09 -30.25
C LYS A 122 -24.30 52.93 -29.33
N SER A 123 -25.51 52.91 -28.79
CA SER A 123 -25.96 51.84 -27.90
C SER A 123 -26.22 50.52 -28.65
N THR A 124 -26.73 50.57 -29.89
CA THR A 124 -26.92 49.37 -30.73
C THR A 124 -25.58 48.76 -31.16
N THR A 125 -24.60 49.59 -31.53
CA THR A 125 -23.25 49.13 -31.89
C THR A 125 -22.55 48.44 -30.71
N GLU A 126 -22.61 49.02 -29.50
CA GLU A 126 -22.08 48.39 -28.29
C GLU A 126 -22.73 47.03 -27.94
N VAL A 127 -24.04 46.90 -28.17
CA VAL A 127 -24.76 45.62 -27.97
C VAL A 127 -24.30 44.57 -28.98
N THR A 128 -24.11 44.96 -30.25
CA THR A 128 -23.58 44.06 -31.28
C THR A 128 -22.13 43.62 -31.00
N GLU A 129 -21.31 44.50 -30.44
CA GLU A 129 -19.94 44.16 -30.01
C GLU A 129 -19.94 43.16 -28.84
N LEU A 130 -20.82 43.37 -27.86
CA LEU A 130 -20.95 42.42 -26.75
C LEU A 130 -21.44 41.04 -27.23
N LEU A 131 -22.36 40.99 -28.18
CA LEU A 131 -22.79 39.73 -28.81
C LEU A 131 -21.64 39.04 -29.54
N SER A 132 -20.84 39.78 -30.31
CA SER A 132 -19.70 39.18 -31.02
C SER A 132 -18.67 38.62 -30.05
N ARG A 133 -18.39 39.32 -28.94
CA ARG A 133 -17.51 38.84 -27.87
C ARG A 133 -18.05 37.59 -27.18
N ILE A 134 -19.35 37.52 -26.93
CA ILE A 134 -19.99 36.32 -26.38
C ILE A 134 -19.87 35.14 -27.37
N SER A 135 -20.11 35.37 -28.66
CA SER A 135 -19.95 34.33 -29.69
C SER A 135 -18.50 33.83 -29.79
N VAL A 136 -17.51 34.73 -29.70
CA VAL A 136 -16.09 34.35 -29.66
C VAL A 136 -15.78 33.52 -28.41
N ALA A 137 -16.28 33.91 -27.24
CA ALA A 137 -16.09 33.14 -26.00
C ALA A 137 -16.72 31.75 -26.10
N ILE A 138 -17.91 31.61 -26.69
CA ILE A 138 -18.55 30.30 -26.92
C ILE A 138 -17.67 29.41 -27.81
N ARG A 139 -17.18 29.93 -28.94
CA ARG A 139 -16.28 29.18 -29.83
C ARG A 139 -14.97 28.78 -29.15
N SER A 140 -14.44 29.64 -28.30
CA SER A 140 -13.24 29.37 -27.50
C SER A 140 -13.49 28.23 -26.50
N VAL A 141 -14.60 28.27 -25.78
CA VAL A 141 -15.06 27.21 -24.86
C VAL A 141 -15.27 25.88 -25.60
N GLU A 142 -15.90 25.89 -26.78
CA GLU A 142 -16.07 24.70 -27.62
C GLU A 142 -14.72 24.12 -28.06
N SER A 143 -13.79 24.97 -28.52
CA SER A 143 -12.45 24.54 -28.93
C SER A 143 -11.67 23.90 -27.78
N ILE A 144 -11.69 24.51 -26.60
CA ILE A 144 -11.04 23.96 -25.41
C ILE A 144 -11.70 22.63 -24.99
N SER A 145 -13.03 22.57 -25.00
CA SER A 145 -13.78 21.35 -24.65
C SER A 145 -13.46 20.20 -25.61
N ASN A 146 -13.37 20.48 -26.91
CA ASN A 146 -12.96 19.49 -27.91
C ASN A 146 -11.53 18.98 -27.66
N ARG A 147 -10.61 19.85 -27.24
CA ARG A 147 -9.24 19.43 -26.90
C ARG A 147 -9.21 18.54 -25.65
N ILE A 148 -10.02 18.83 -24.63
CA ILE A 148 -10.17 17.98 -23.44
C ILE A 148 -10.74 16.61 -23.84
N GLN A 149 -11.77 16.56 -24.70
CA GLN A 149 -12.34 15.31 -25.19
C GLN A 149 -11.31 14.48 -25.96
N LYS A 150 -10.52 15.11 -26.84
CA LYS A 150 -9.41 14.42 -27.54
C LYS A 150 -8.40 13.82 -26.56
N LEU A 151 -7.92 14.59 -25.58
CA LEU A 151 -7.00 14.06 -24.56
C LEU A 151 -7.61 12.89 -23.76
N ARG A 152 -8.92 12.94 -23.48
CA ARG A 152 -9.64 11.85 -22.81
C ARG A 152 -9.68 10.58 -23.66
N ASP A 153 -10.11 10.69 -24.92
CA ASP A 153 -10.42 9.56 -25.77
C ASP A 153 -9.19 8.98 -26.48
N GLU A 154 -8.27 9.85 -26.94
CA GLU A 154 -7.10 9.48 -27.73
C GLU A 154 -5.88 9.14 -26.85
N GLU A 155 -5.80 9.66 -25.62
CA GLU A 155 -4.65 9.42 -24.73
C GLU A 155 -5.01 8.72 -23.42
N LEU A 156 -5.92 9.30 -22.63
CA LEU A 156 -6.23 8.79 -21.29
C LEU A 156 -6.88 7.40 -21.36
N GLN A 157 -7.85 7.21 -22.24
CA GLN A 157 -8.53 5.93 -22.42
C GLN A 157 -7.55 4.79 -22.80
N PRO A 158 -6.67 4.91 -23.82
CA PRO A 158 -5.72 3.84 -24.11
C PRO A 158 -4.73 3.59 -22.97
N GLN A 159 -4.25 4.63 -22.26
CA GLN A 159 -3.40 4.45 -21.08
C GLN A 159 -4.08 3.65 -19.97
N LEU A 160 -5.37 3.91 -19.72
CA LEU A 160 -6.14 3.15 -18.72
C LEU A 160 -6.38 1.71 -19.15
N LEU A 161 -6.60 1.47 -20.44
CA LEU A 161 -6.71 0.11 -20.97
C LEU A 161 -5.38 -0.65 -20.82
N GLU A 162 -4.25 0.00 -21.12
CA GLU A 162 -2.93 -0.58 -20.91
C GLU A 162 -2.69 -0.89 -19.42
N LEU A 163 -3.08 0.02 -18.53
CA LEU A 163 -3.03 -0.19 -17.08
C LEU A 163 -3.86 -1.40 -16.65
N LEU A 164 -5.09 -1.56 -17.16
CA LEU A 164 -5.93 -2.73 -16.86
C LEU A 164 -5.27 -4.04 -17.30
N HIS A 165 -4.65 -4.07 -18.49
CA HIS A 165 -3.88 -5.22 -18.94
C HIS A 165 -2.65 -5.48 -18.07
N GLY A 166 -1.92 -4.42 -17.67
CA GLY A 166 -0.77 -4.50 -16.79
C GLY A 166 -1.13 -5.06 -15.42
N LEU A 167 -2.21 -4.56 -14.82
CA LEU A 167 -2.75 -5.05 -13.54
C LEU A 167 -3.18 -6.51 -13.65
N MET A 168 -3.92 -6.88 -14.71
CA MET A 168 -4.31 -8.28 -14.94
C MET A 168 -3.08 -9.21 -14.97
N ARG A 169 -2.02 -8.85 -15.72
CA ARG A 169 -0.80 -9.65 -15.80
C ARG A 169 -0.07 -9.71 -14.46
N ASN A 170 0.02 -8.59 -13.75
CA ASN A 170 0.64 -8.54 -12.42
C ASN A 170 -0.08 -9.48 -11.45
N TRP A 171 -1.41 -9.43 -11.39
CA TRP A 171 -2.18 -10.31 -10.50
C TRP A 171 -2.09 -11.79 -10.87
N LYS A 172 -1.90 -12.13 -12.15
CA LYS A 172 -1.61 -13.52 -12.54
C LYS A 172 -0.27 -14.01 -11.96
N ILE A 173 0.76 -13.18 -12.02
CA ILE A 173 2.08 -13.49 -11.45
C ILE A 173 1.99 -13.57 -9.92
N MET A 174 1.28 -12.64 -9.28
CA MET A 174 1.08 -12.66 -7.82
C MET A 174 0.30 -13.89 -7.38
N LEU A 175 -0.71 -14.31 -8.13
CA LEU A 175 -1.45 -15.54 -7.86
C LEU A 175 -0.53 -16.77 -7.86
N GLU A 176 0.23 -16.97 -8.94
CA GLU A 176 1.17 -18.09 -9.05
C GLU A 176 2.21 -18.08 -7.92
N SER A 177 2.75 -16.89 -7.61
CA SER A 177 3.71 -16.72 -6.52
C SER A 177 3.11 -17.09 -5.16
N HIS A 178 1.91 -16.62 -4.84
CA HIS A 178 1.27 -16.87 -3.55
C HIS A 178 0.79 -18.31 -3.42
N GLU A 179 0.29 -18.94 -4.49
CA GLU A 179 -0.02 -20.38 -4.51
C GLU A 179 1.24 -21.23 -4.26
N THR A 180 2.36 -20.84 -4.88
CA THR A 180 3.65 -21.52 -4.66
C THR A 180 4.14 -21.34 -3.23
N GLN A 181 4.13 -20.11 -2.71
CA GLN A 181 4.49 -19.82 -1.33
C GLN A 181 3.62 -20.59 -0.33
N ASN A 182 2.30 -20.66 -0.57
CA ASN A 182 1.38 -21.41 0.28
C ASN A 182 1.72 -22.90 0.28
N ARG A 183 1.96 -23.50 -0.90
CA ARG A 183 2.36 -24.91 -1.03
C ARG A 183 3.65 -25.20 -0.27
N VAL A 184 4.65 -24.33 -0.38
CA VAL A 184 5.91 -24.47 0.38
C VAL A 184 5.62 -24.44 1.88
N MET A 185 4.78 -23.53 2.37
CA MET A 185 4.46 -23.45 3.80
C MET A 185 3.71 -24.68 4.33
N LEU A 186 2.85 -25.30 3.52
CA LEU A 186 2.16 -26.54 3.87
C LEU A 186 3.13 -27.75 3.96
N GLU A 187 4.25 -27.70 3.24
CA GLU A 187 5.25 -28.78 3.21
C GLU A 187 6.38 -28.61 4.22
N VAL A 188 6.63 -27.40 4.73
CA VAL A 188 7.63 -27.14 5.78
C VAL A 188 7.29 -28.02 6.98
N LYS A 189 8.28 -28.72 7.55
CA LYS A 189 8.15 -29.46 8.82
C LYS A 189 9.18 -29.04 9.87
N PHE A 190 10.29 -28.46 9.41
CA PHE A 190 11.40 -27.95 10.20
C PHE A 190 12.15 -26.91 9.36
N PHE A 191 12.87 -26.00 10.02
CA PHE A 191 13.69 -25.00 9.34
C PHE A 191 15.13 -25.51 9.21
N ASN A 192 15.67 -25.51 7.99
CA ASN A 192 17.09 -25.80 7.73
C ASN A 192 17.97 -24.60 8.09
N CYS A 193 18.01 -24.24 9.38
CA CYS A 193 18.81 -23.13 9.90
C CYS A 193 19.74 -23.63 11.02
N PRO A 194 21.03 -23.24 11.04
CA PRO A 194 21.95 -23.60 12.13
C PRO A 194 21.54 -23.09 13.52
N ALA A 195 20.62 -22.12 13.59
CA ALA A 195 20.04 -21.60 14.81
C ALA A 195 18.78 -22.36 15.26
N TYR A 196 18.17 -23.15 14.36
CA TYR A 196 17.03 -23.99 14.70
C TYR A 196 17.42 -25.03 15.74
N GLY A 197 16.57 -25.25 16.74
CA GLY A 197 16.88 -26.17 17.83
C GLY A 197 17.69 -25.57 18.99
N LYS A 198 18.19 -24.32 18.87
CA LYS A 198 19.05 -23.67 19.86
C LYS A 198 18.27 -22.72 20.77
N PHE A 199 18.90 -22.37 21.89
CA PHE A 199 18.44 -21.37 22.85
C PHE A 199 18.13 -20.02 22.19
N CYS A 200 16.99 -19.44 22.55
CA CYS A 200 16.57 -18.11 22.13
C CYS A 200 17.34 -17.01 22.88
N ASN A 201 18.30 -16.39 22.20
CA ASN A 201 19.07 -15.25 22.71
C ASN A 201 18.43 -13.89 22.36
N ASP A 202 19.04 -12.79 22.80
CA ASP A 202 18.54 -11.43 22.54
C ASP A 202 18.41 -11.10 21.04
N SER A 203 19.26 -11.68 20.18
CA SER A 203 19.16 -11.47 18.73
C SER A 203 17.93 -12.12 18.10
N HIS A 204 17.51 -13.29 18.60
CA HIS A 204 16.28 -13.93 18.14
C HIS A 204 15.05 -13.11 18.56
N LEU A 205 15.04 -12.62 19.81
CA LEU A 205 13.96 -11.79 20.33
C LEU A 205 13.81 -10.48 19.53
N LEU A 206 14.93 -9.85 19.17
CA LEU A 206 14.94 -8.67 18.31
C LEU A 206 14.45 -8.99 16.89
N ALA A 207 14.89 -10.11 16.31
CA ALA A 207 14.45 -10.53 14.97
C ALA A 207 12.95 -10.83 14.92
N THR A 208 12.39 -11.47 15.95
CA THR A 208 10.94 -11.72 16.06
C THR A 208 10.15 -10.43 16.18
N LEU A 209 10.64 -9.45 16.96
CA LEU A 209 10.01 -8.13 17.07
C LEU A 209 10.08 -7.33 15.75
N GLN A 210 11.21 -7.41 15.03
CA GLN A 210 11.35 -6.80 13.70
C GLN A 210 10.40 -7.42 12.69
N LEU A 211 10.24 -8.75 12.72
CA LEU A 211 9.28 -9.44 11.87
C LEU A 211 7.84 -8.99 12.15
N GLU A 212 7.45 -8.83 13.42
CA GLU A 212 6.14 -8.29 13.79
C GLU A 212 5.93 -6.90 13.17
N ALA A 213 6.91 -6.01 13.29
CA ALA A 213 6.84 -4.67 12.74
C ALA A 213 6.73 -4.66 11.20
N GLU A 214 7.47 -5.54 10.52
CA GLU A 214 7.40 -5.67 9.06
C GLU A 214 6.08 -6.28 8.58
N LEU A 215 5.46 -7.19 9.34
CA LEU A 215 4.12 -7.71 9.04
C LEU A 215 3.06 -6.60 9.16
N ASP A 216 3.15 -5.75 10.18
CA ASP A 216 2.27 -4.60 10.33
C ASP A 216 2.47 -3.58 9.22
N ASN A 217 3.72 -3.30 8.84
CA ASN A 217 4.06 -2.44 7.71
C ASN A 217 3.51 -3.01 6.39
N TRP A 218 3.68 -4.31 6.15
CA TRP A 218 3.14 -4.98 4.97
C TRP A 218 1.63 -4.85 4.87
N ARG A 219 0.93 -5.09 5.99
CA ARG A 219 -0.53 -4.91 6.09
C ARG A 219 -0.95 -3.48 5.78
N ALA A 220 -0.27 -2.49 6.36
CA ALA A 220 -0.56 -1.08 6.13
C ALA A 220 -0.34 -0.68 4.67
N CYS A 221 0.77 -1.12 4.06
CA CYS A 221 1.08 -0.91 2.66
C CYS A 221 0.03 -1.53 1.73
N PHE A 222 -0.41 -2.76 2.01
CA PHE A 222 -1.45 -3.43 1.23
C PHE A 222 -2.79 -2.68 1.32
N ALA A 223 -3.22 -2.29 2.53
CA ALA A 223 -4.45 -1.53 2.72
C ALA A 223 -4.38 -0.17 1.99
N ALA A 224 -3.26 0.53 2.09
CA ALA A 224 -3.02 1.80 1.41
C ALA A 224 -3.06 1.64 -0.12
N TYR A 225 -2.47 0.57 -0.65
CA TYR A 225 -2.50 0.25 -2.08
C TYR A 225 -3.94 0.09 -2.58
N VAL A 226 -4.75 -0.73 -1.92
CA VAL A 226 -6.17 -0.96 -2.31
C VAL A 226 -6.97 0.34 -2.19
N SER A 227 -6.81 1.07 -1.09
CA SER A 227 -7.51 2.35 -0.87
C SER A 227 -7.14 3.41 -1.92
N THR A 228 -5.86 3.47 -2.31
CA THR A 228 -5.40 4.46 -3.30
C THR A 228 -5.94 4.14 -4.69
N GLN A 229 -6.02 2.85 -5.06
CA GLN A 229 -6.66 2.45 -6.32
C GLN A 229 -8.14 2.84 -6.35
N LYS A 230 -8.89 2.56 -5.28
CA LYS A 230 -10.30 2.95 -5.17
C LYS A 230 -10.47 4.46 -5.30
N ALA A 231 -9.71 5.24 -4.53
CA ALA A 231 -9.77 6.70 -4.57
C ALA A 231 -9.43 7.27 -5.96
N TYR A 232 -8.45 6.67 -6.64
CA TYR A 232 -8.08 7.07 -7.99
C TYR A 232 -9.24 6.86 -8.99
N ILE A 233 -9.85 5.66 -8.99
CA ILE A 233 -10.97 5.34 -9.88
C ILE A 233 -12.23 6.14 -9.54
N GLU A 234 -12.49 6.40 -8.26
CA GLU A 234 -13.59 7.24 -7.81
C GLU A 234 -13.42 8.69 -8.28
N ALA A 235 -12.22 9.27 -8.12
CA ALA A 235 -11.92 10.61 -8.60
C ALA A 235 -12.06 10.71 -10.13
N LEU A 236 -11.56 9.70 -10.86
CA LEU A 236 -11.66 9.65 -12.31
C LEU A 236 -13.11 9.48 -12.79
N GLY A 237 -13.89 8.60 -12.16
CA GLY A 237 -15.32 8.43 -12.45
C GLY A 237 -16.12 9.70 -12.16
N GLY A 238 -15.83 10.36 -11.02
CA GLY A 238 -16.41 11.65 -10.66
C GLY A 238 -16.10 12.75 -11.68
N TRP A 239 -14.87 12.79 -12.19
CA TRP A 239 -14.49 13.69 -13.29
C TRP A 239 -15.24 13.38 -14.58
N LEU A 240 -15.28 12.10 -14.99
CA LEU A 240 -15.98 11.67 -16.21
C LEU A 240 -17.50 11.92 -16.17
N SER A 241 -18.10 11.93 -14.97
CA SER A 241 -19.53 12.25 -14.81
C SER A 241 -19.89 13.67 -15.26
N LYS A 242 -18.92 14.61 -15.26
CA LYS A 242 -19.13 16.01 -15.69
C LYS A 242 -19.38 16.17 -17.19
N PHE A 243 -19.12 15.12 -17.97
CA PHE A 243 -19.41 15.09 -19.40
C PHE A 243 -20.86 14.69 -19.72
N ILE A 244 -21.62 14.22 -18.73
CA ILE A 244 -23.06 14.00 -18.88
C ILE A 244 -23.73 15.37 -18.77
N ALA A 245 -24.38 15.81 -19.85
CA ALA A 245 -25.18 17.02 -19.81
C ALA A 245 -26.26 16.89 -18.72
N PRO A 246 -26.36 17.83 -17.76
CA PRO A 246 -27.56 17.89 -16.95
C PRO A 246 -28.74 18.16 -17.89
N GLU A 247 -29.82 17.41 -17.70
CA GLU A 247 -31.09 17.59 -18.42
C GLU A 247 -31.64 18.98 -18.07
N VAL A 248 -31.15 20.01 -18.76
CA VAL A 248 -31.62 21.38 -18.60
C VAL A 248 -32.54 21.64 -19.77
N ASP A 249 -33.84 21.54 -19.49
CA ASP A 249 -34.93 22.04 -20.33
C ASP A 249 -34.75 23.55 -20.56
N PHE A 250 -33.90 23.92 -21.50
CA PHE A 250 -33.90 25.27 -22.06
C PHE A 250 -35.15 25.40 -22.94
N TYR A 251 -36.22 25.93 -22.36
CA TYR A 251 -37.36 26.56 -23.03
C TYR A 251 -37.83 25.88 -24.33
N SER A 252 -38.32 24.64 -24.26
CA SER A 252 -39.04 24.04 -25.38
C SER A 252 -40.44 23.62 -24.95
N ARG A 253 -41.35 24.60 -24.93
CA ARG A 253 -42.79 24.32 -25.04
C ARG A 253 -43.04 23.84 -26.46
N GLY A 254 -42.90 22.54 -26.69
CA GLY A 254 -43.15 21.95 -28.01
C GLY A 254 -42.95 20.44 -27.98
N LYS A 255 -44.06 19.71 -27.98
CA LYS A 255 -44.16 18.24 -27.98
C LYS A 255 -43.15 17.59 -28.93
N SER A 256 -42.28 16.72 -28.41
CA SER A 256 -41.81 15.55 -29.15
C SER A 256 -41.48 14.42 -28.18
N SER A 257 -41.77 13.19 -28.63
CA SER A 257 -41.59 11.94 -27.90
C SER A 257 -40.11 11.70 -27.57
N LEU A 258 -39.82 11.59 -26.28
CA LEU A 258 -38.52 11.15 -25.76
C LEU A 258 -38.21 9.71 -26.23
N PRO A 259 -37.05 9.45 -26.88
CA PRO A 259 -36.50 8.10 -26.94
C PRO A 259 -35.99 7.69 -25.54
N PRO A 260 -35.83 6.40 -25.24
CA PRO A 260 -35.31 5.97 -23.94
C PRO A 260 -33.92 6.56 -23.73
N CYS A 261 -33.72 7.22 -22.60
CA CYS A 261 -32.46 7.82 -22.17
C CYS A 261 -31.33 6.77 -22.24
N ARG A 262 -30.59 6.74 -23.35
CA ARG A 262 -29.24 6.16 -23.36
C ARG A 262 -28.39 7.14 -22.57
N ILE A 263 -27.72 6.65 -21.54
CA ILE A 263 -26.74 7.43 -20.77
C ILE A 263 -25.69 7.92 -21.77
N ASN A 264 -25.81 9.18 -22.23
CA ASN A 264 -24.89 9.84 -23.17
C ASN A 264 -23.56 10.21 -22.47
N GLY A 265 -23.01 9.30 -21.68
CA GLY A 265 -21.73 9.45 -20.99
C GLY A 265 -20.59 8.83 -21.81
N PRO A 266 -19.34 9.25 -21.59
CA PRO A 266 -18.19 8.62 -22.22
C PRO A 266 -18.14 7.11 -21.89
N PRO A 267 -17.80 6.21 -22.84
CA PRO A 267 -17.67 4.77 -22.56
C PRO A 267 -16.77 4.46 -21.37
N LEU A 268 -15.72 5.27 -21.19
CA LEU A 268 -14.78 5.18 -20.08
C LEU A 268 -15.45 5.36 -18.70
N LEU A 269 -16.54 6.13 -18.61
CA LEU A 269 -17.29 6.32 -17.36
C LEU A 269 -17.91 4.99 -16.90
N VAL A 270 -18.49 4.23 -17.83
CA VAL A 270 -19.08 2.91 -17.53
C VAL A 270 -18.00 1.94 -17.07
N THR A 271 -16.83 1.96 -17.72
CA THR A 271 -15.67 1.16 -17.29
C THR A 271 -15.24 1.53 -15.86
N CYS A 272 -15.17 2.83 -15.51
CA CYS A 272 -14.80 3.27 -14.16
C CYS A 272 -15.82 2.85 -13.10
N HIS A 273 -17.13 2.97 -13.40
CA HIS A 273 -18.18 2.51 -12.49
C HIS A 273 -18.11 1.00 -12.24
N ASN A 274 -17.94 0.20 -13.31
CA ASN A 274 -17.80 -1.25 -13.18
C ASN A 274 -16.54 -1.62 -12.40
N TRP A 275 -15.41 -0.93 -12.68
CA TRP A 275 -14.15 -1.16 -11.98
C TRP A 275 -14.29 -0.86 -10.49
N LEU A 276 -14.85 0.29 -10.11
CA LEU A 276 -15.08 0.64 -8.71
C LEU A 276 -15.99 -0.36 -8.01
N ALA A 277 -17.12 -0.72 -8.63
CA ALA A 277 -18.07 -1.70 -8.08
C ALA A 277 -17.43 -3.09 -7.85
N TRP A 278 -16.42 -3.46 -8.63
CA TRP A 278 -15.68 -4.70 -8.45
C TRP A 278 -14.56 -4.58 -7.41
N LEU A 279 -13.85 -3.44 -7.34
CA LEU A 279 -12.89 -3.17 -6.27
C LEU A 279 -13.54 -3.22 -4.89
N GLU A 280 -14.82 -2.82 -4.77
CA GLU A 280 -15.58 -2.94 -3.52
C GLU A 280 -15.91 -4.39 -3.11
N LYS A 281 -15.86 -5.33 -4.05
CA LYS A 281 -16.16 -6.75 -3.80
C LYS A 281 -14.91 -7.60 -3.57
N LEU A 282 -13.71 -7.01 -3.67
CA LEU A 282 -12.47 -7.73 -3.45
C LEU A 282 -12.34 -8.20 -1.99
N PRO A 283 -11.68 -9.34 -1.73
CA PRO A 283 -11.49 -9.85 -0.37
C PRO A 283 -10.29 -9.18 0.35
N ASP A 284 -10.07 -7.86 0.18
CA ASP A 284 -8.96 -7.13 0.81
C ASP A 284 -9.00 -7.18 2.34
N LYS A 285 -10.22 -7.19 2.91
CA LYS A 285 -10.44 -7.35 4.35
C LYS A 285 -9.97 -8.70 4.88
N ALA A 286 -10.10 -9.77 4.09
CA ALA A 286 -9.63 -11.10 4.48
C ALA A 286 -8.10 -11.13 4.56
N VAL A 287 -7.41 -10.52 3.59
CA VAL A 287 -5.95 -10.39 3.57
C VAL A 287 -5.45 -9.60 4.78
N THR A 288 -6.01 -8.42 5.03
CA THR A 288 -5.60 -7.57 6.15
C THR A 288 -5.89 -8.23 7.51
N TYR A 289 -6.96 -9.02 7.62
CA TYR A 289 -7.24 -9.82 8.80
C TYR A 289 -6.23 -10.95 9.00
N ALA A 290 -5.91 -11.72 7.94
CA ALA A 290 -4.93 -12.80 8.01
C ALA A 290 -3.54 -12.28 8.44
N MET A 291 -3.08 -11.18 7.86
CA MET A 291 -1.81 -10.53 8.25
C MET A 291 -1.84 -10.05 9.71
N LYS A 292 -2.96 -9.46 10.15
CA LYS A 292 -3.13 -9.03 11.54
C LYS A 292 -3.14 -10.21 12.52
N SER A 293 -3.77 -11.33 12.14
CA SER A 293 -3.77 -12.55 12.95
C SER A 293 -2.35 -13.08 13.08
N PHE A 294 -1.63 -13.17 11.96
CA PHE A 294 -0.26 -13.65 11.98
C PHE A 294 0.68 -12.76 12.81
N ALA A 295 0.54 -11.43 12.74
CA ALA A 295 1.30 -10.53 13.60
C ALA A 295 1.07 -10.81 15.10
N LYS A 296 -0.17 -11.16 15.50
CA LYS A 296 -0.46 -11.57 16.89
C LYS A 296 0.22 -12.90 17.26
N ASP A 297 0.27 -13.85 16.33
CA ASP A 297 0.95 -15.13 16.55
C ASP A 297 2.47 -14.93 16.74
N ILE A 298 3.07 -14.03 15.94
CA ILE A 298 4.47 -13.61 16.12
C ILE A 298 4.68 -12.91 17.46
N HIS A 299 3.75 -12.05 17.88
CA HIS A 299 3.81 -11.41 19.19
C HIS A 299 3.71 -12.43 20.35
N ALA A 300 2.86 -13.46 20.20
CA ALA A 300 2.77 -14.55 21.17
C ALA A 300 4.09 -15.35 21.24
N LEU A 301 4.73 -15.62 20.10
CA LEU A 301 6.06 -16.23 20.03
C LEU A 301 7.09 -15.37 20.75
N TRP A 302 7.11 -14.05 20.54
CA TRP A 302 8.01 -13.13 21.24
C TRP A 302 7.87 -13.22 22.77
N ASN A 303 6.63 -13.27 23.26
CA ASN A 303 6.36 -13.44 24.69
C ASN A 303 6.89 -14.79 25.22
N GLN A 304 6.75 -15.87 24.45
CA GLN A 304 7.27 -17.18 24.83
C GLN A 304 8.80 -17.21 24.85
N GLN A 305 9.45 -16.62 23.84
CA GLN A 305 10.90 -16.45 23.80
C GLN A 305 11.41 -15.70 25.04
N GLY A 306 10.69 -14.66 25.48
CA GLY A 306 10.99 -13.94 26.72
C GLY A 306 10.94 -14.83 27.97
N LYS A 307 9.97 -15.75 28.07
CA LYS A 307 9.88 -16.73 29.18
C LYS A 307 11.05 -17.72 29.15
N GLU A 308 11.39 -18.25 27.98
CA GLU A 308 12.53 -19.15 27.81
C GLU A 308 13.84 -18.48 28.29
N GLN A 309 14.03 -17.22 27.91
CA GLN A 309 15.20 -16.44 28.31
C GLN A 309 15.23 -16.18 29.82
N GLN A 310 14.08 -15.84 30.43
CA GLN A 310 13.97 -15.68 31.87
C GLN A 310 14.32 -16.98 32.61
N GLN A 311 13.87 -18.12 32.09
CA GLN A 311 14.18 -19.43 32.66
C GLN A 311 15.67 -19.76 32.55
N LYS A 312 16.31 -19.44 31.42
CA LYS A 312 17.78 -19.58 31.27
C LYS A 312 18.55 -18.75 32.29
N ARG A 313 18.15 -17.50 32.53
CA ARG A 313 18.77 -16.63 33.54
C ARG A 313 18.70 -17.23 34.95
N LYS A 314 17.61 -17.93 35.29
CA LYS A 314 17.49 -18.64 36.58
C LYS A 314 18.46 -19.82 36.67
N VAL A 315 18.57 -20.62 35.60
CA VAL A 315 19.53 -21.74 35.52
C VAL A 315 20.96 -21.23 35.70
N ASP A 316 21.34 -20.16 35.00
CA ASP A 316 22.68 -19.59 35.08
C ASP A 316 22.98 -18.98 36.45
N GLY A 317 21.97 -18.36 37.08
CA GLY A 317 22.07 -17.87 38.45
C GLY A 317 22.31 -18.98 39.46
N LEU A 318 21.53 -20.07 39.38
CA LEU A 318 21.68 -21.23 40.25
C LEU A 318 22.98 -21.98 40.02
N ALA A 319 23.45 -22.11 38.78
CA ALA A 319 24.73 -22.73 38.46
C ALA A 319 25.90 -21.95 39.09
N LYS A 320 25.91 -20.62 38.93
CA LYS A 320 26.92 -19.74 39.55
C LYS A 320 26.90 -19.82 41.08
N GLU A 321 25.72 -19.92 41.67
CA GLU A 321 25.57 -20.06 43.13
C GLU A 321 26.03 -21.43 43.63
N LEU A 322 25.71 -22.51 42.90
CA LEU A 322 26.18 -23.86 43.19
C LEU A 322 27.71 -23.92 43.14
N ASP A 323 28.34 -23.33 42.12
CA ASP A 323 29.81 -23.28 41.99
C ASP A 323 30.47 -22.54 43.16
N ARG A 324 29.91 -21.38 43.55
CA ARG A 324 30.40 -20.61 44.71
C ARG A 324 30.30 -21.40 46.00
N ARG A 325 29.17 -22.09 46.23
CA ARG A 325 28.95 -22.92 47.43
C ARG A 325 29.84 -24.15 47.42
N ALA A 326 30.01 -24.81 46.28
CA ALA A 326 30.90 -25.95 46.15
C ALA A 326 32.35 -25.57 46.48
N LEU A 327 32.84 -24.44 45.98
CA LEU A 327 34.17 -23.91 46.31
C LEU A 327 34.29 -23.50 47.79
N ALA A 328 33.24 -22.96 48.40
CA ALA A 328 33.23 -22.64 49.83
C ALA A 328 33.26 -23.91 50.70
N PHE A 329 32.44 -24.91 50.35
CA PHE A 329 32.42 -26.21 51.02
C PHE A 329 33.77 -26.91 50.91
N GLN A 330 34.36 -26.99 49.70
CA GLN A 330 35.67 -27.62 49.50
C GLN A 330 36.77 -26.93 50.32
N ARG A 331 36.70 -25.60 50.49
CA ARG A 331 37.63 -24.87 51.38
C ARG A 331 37.40 -25.21 52.85
N ALA A 332 36.15 -25.32 53.30
CA ALA A 332 35.82 -25.71 54.66
C ALA A 332 36.24 -27.16 54.95
N GLU A 333 35.98 -28.08 54.02
CA GLU A 333 36.38 -29.49 54.07
C GLU A 333 37.89 -29.63 54.20
N ARG A 334 38.68 -28.95 53.35
CA ARG A 334 40.15 -28.95 53.46
C ARG A 334 40.65 -28.40 54.80
N ARG A 335 39.99 -27.40 55.39
CA ARG A 335 40.35 -26.88 56.73
C ARG A 335 40.08 -27.89 57.84
N ILE A 336 38.94 -28.57 57.77
CA ILE A 336 38.52 -29.56 58.76
C ILE A 336 39.41 -30.81 58.69
N LEU A 337 39.72 -31.29 57.48
CA LEU A 337 40.61 -32.44 57.26
C LEU A 337 42.10 -32.11 57.47
N GLY A 338 42.51 -30.85 57.25
CA GLY A 338 43.90 -30.40 57.40
C GLY A 338 44.29 -30.00 58.83
N SER A 339 43.34 -29.88 59.76
CA SER A 339 43.64 -29.69 61.17
C SER A 339 44.21 -30.99 61.74
N LYS A 340 45.48 -31.00 62.17
CA LYS A 340 46.14 -32.19 62.72
C LYS A 340 45.30 -32.78 63.86
N ILE A 341 44.88 -34.04 63.70
CA ILE A 341 44.27 -34.85 64.75
C ILE A 341 45.35 -35.04 65.83
N SER A 342 45.18 -34.41 66.99
CA SER A 342 46.00 -34.71 68.16
C SER A 342 45.49 -36.02 68.77
N GLU A 343 46.39 -36.85 69.32
CA GLU A 343 46.08 -38.16 69.93
C GLU A 343 45.11 -38.07 71.12
N GLN A 344 44.74 -36.86 71.56
CA GLN A 344 43.78 -36.57 72.63
C GLN A 344 42.52 -35.79 72.15
N GLU A 345 42.07 -35.94 70.90
CA GLU A 345 40.77 -35.38 70.49
C GLU A 345 39.61 -36.28 70.97
N SER A 346 38.65 -35.70 71.69
CA SER A 346 37.43 -36.39 72.11
C SER A 346 36.65 -36.92 70.91
N GLU A 347 36.15 -38.17 71.01
CA GLU A 347 35.32 -38.85 70.00
C GLU A 347 34.10 -37.99 69.56
N VAL A 348 33.62 -37.14 70.46
CA VAL A 348 32.54 -36.17 70.22
C VAL A 348 32.94 -35.12 69.18
N ILE A 349 34.19 -34.65 69.18
CA ILE A 349 34.69 -33.62 68.26
C ILE A 349 34.79 -34.18 66.84
N VAL A 350 35.25 -35.43 66.71
CA VAL A 350 35.33 -36.13 65.41
C VAL A 350 33.94 -36.36 64.84
N ARG A 351 32.98 -36.82 65.67
CA ARG A 351 31.58 -37.01 65.25
C ARG A 351 30.95 -35.70 64.78
N ASN A 352 31.16 -34.60 65.50
CA ASN A 352 30.64 -33.27 65.13
C ASN A 352 31.22 -32.76 63.79
N ARG A 353 32.52 -33.00 63.51
CA ARG A 353 33.15 -32.65 62.23
C ARG A 353 32.54 -33.44 61.06
N ILE A 354 32.32 -34.74 61.25
CA ILE A 354 31.68 -35.60 60.24
C ILE A 354 30.25 -35.14 59.96
N GLU A 355 29.48 -34.85 61.00
CA GLU A 355 28.09 -34.40 60.88
C GLU A 355 27.99 -33.05 60.15
N TYR A 356 28.88 -32.10 60.45
CA TYR A 356 28.98 -30.82 59.73
C TYR A 356 29.28 -31.01 58.23
N LEU A 357 30.23 -31.87 57.89
CA LEU A 357 30.55 -32.16 56.48
C LEU A 357 29.40 -32.86 55.76
N ALA A 358 28.72 -33.80 56.45
CA ALA A 358 27.56 -34.48 55.91
C ALA A 358 26.39 -33.51 55.63
N GLU A 359 26.10 -32.59 56.54
CA GLU A 359 25.04 -31.60 56.36
C GLU A 359 25.38 -30.59 55.26
N GLY A 360 26.65 -30.14 55.18
CA GLY A 360 27.10 -29.27 54.10
C GLY A 360 27.01 -29.93 52.72
N LYS A 361 27.34 -31.22 52.63
CA LYS A 361 27.19 -32.02 51.40
C LYS A 361 25.71 -32.20 51.02
N LYS A 362 24.85 -32.51 51.99
CA LYS A 362 23.40 -32.62 51.79
C LYS A 362 22.78 -31.32 51.27
N LEU A 363 23.24 -30.17 51.79
CA LEU A 363 22.81 -28.86 51.29
C LEU A 363 23.23 -28.65 49.82
N LEU A 364 24.47 -28.99 49.46
CA LEU A 364 24.93 -28.92 48.06
C LEU A 364 24.10 -29.83 47.14
N ASP A 365 23.79 -31.04 47.58
CA ASP A 365 22.96 -31.97 46.81
C ASP A 365 21.53 -31.44 46.61
N MET A 366 20.95 -30.77 47.61
CA MET A 366 19.67 -30.05 47.47
C MET A 366 19.76 -28.93 46.42
N PHE A 367 20.83 -28.13 46.43
CA PHE A 367 21.04 -27.09 45.41
C PHE A 367 21.23 -27.67 44.00
N ARG A 368 21.95 -28.79 43.89
CA ARG A 368 22.13 -29.51 42.62
C ARG A 368 20.79 -30.01 42.08
N LYS A 369 19.97 -30.65 42.92
CA LYS A 369 18.63 -31.09 42.55
C LYS A 369 17.76 -29.93 42.04
N ARG A 370 17.77 -28.79 42.74
CA ARG A 370 17.04 -27.58 42.32
C ARG A 370 17.55 -27.04 40.98
N LEU A 371 18.86 -27.04 40.74
CA LEU A 371 19.43 -26.63 39.45
C LEU A 371 18.96 -27.56 38.32
N ASP A 372 18.94 -28.88 38.57
CA ASP A 372 18.51 -29.86 37.57
C ASP A 372 17.00 -29.75 37.27
N GLU A 373 16.16 -29.47 38.26
CA GLU A 373 14.74 -29.13 38.07
C GLU A 373 14.54 -27.88 37.19
N GLU A 374 15.35 -26.82 37.41
CA GLU A 374 15.25 -25.59 36.61
C GLU A 374 15.82 -25.76 35.19
N LYS A 375 16.81 -26.64 35.00
CA LYS A 375 17.32 -27.05 33.67
C LYS A 375 16.26 -27.79 32.87
N GLU A 376 15.52 -28.70 33.50
CA GLU A 376 14.43 -29.42 32.85
C GLU A 376 13.33 -28.45 32.39
N LYS A 377 12.92 -27.52 33.26
CA LYS A 377 11.99 -26.44 32.87
C LYS A 377 12.51 -25.59 31.72
N HIS A 378 13.82 -25.33 31.65
CA HIS A 378 14.41 -24.60 30.53
C HIS A 378 14.28 -25.40 29.22
N LEU A 379 14.57 -26.70 29.25
CA LEU A 379 14.45 -27.59 28.09
C LEU A 379 13.00 -27.63 27.57
N ILE A 380 12.02 -27.75 28.46
CA ILE A 380 10.59 -27.71 28.11
C ILE A 380 10.22 -26.39 27.43
N ASN A 381 10.62 -25.25 27.99
CA ASN A 381 10.35 -23.94 27.36
C ASN A 381 10.99 -23.82 25.98
N MET A 382 12.21 -24.33 25.81
CA MET A 382 12.92 -24.29 24.53
C MET A 382 12.22 -25.14 23.46
N GLN A 383 11.71 -26.33 23.83
CA GLN A 383 10.92 -27.18 22.94
C GLN A 383 9.58 -26.51 22.57
N GLU A 384 8.91 -25.89 23.54
CA GLU A 384 7.66 -25.15 23.33
C GLU A 384 7.87 -23.96 22.36
N THR A 385 8.93 -23.16 22.57
CA THR A 385 9.30 -22.07 21.64
C THR A 385 9.50 -22.60 20.22
N GLN A 386 10.20 -23.71 20.05
CA GLN A 386 10.45 -24.30 18.73
C GLN A 386 9.15 -24.78 18.07
N GLN A 387 8.28 -25.44 18.82
CA GLN A 387 7.00 -25.91 18.33
C GLN A 387 6.09 -24.74 17.91
N ILE A 388 5.99 -23.70 18.74
CA ILE A 388 5.23 -22.48 18.43
C ILE A 388 5.82 -21.76 17.22
N THR A 389 7.14 -21.73 17.09
CA THR A 389 7.81 -21.17 15.92
C THR A 389 7.35 -21.91 14.66
N VAL A 390 7.55 -23.22 14.57
CA VAL A 390 7.21 -23.98 13.35
C VAL A 390 5.71 -23.90 13.04
N SER A 391 4.86 -24.20 14.01
CA SER A 391 3.41 -24.20 13.81
C SER A 391 2.86 -22.80 13.52
N GLY A 392 3.33 -21.78 14.24
CA GLY A 392 2.92 -20.38 14.03
C GLY A 392 3.33 -19.85 12.67
N PHE A 393 4.55 -20.16 12.21
CA PHE A 393 4.99 -19.79 10.86
C PHE A 393 4.21 -20.53 9.77
N GLN A 394 3.98 -21.83 9.91
CA GLN A 394 3.16 -22.60 8.96
C GLN A 394 1.74 -22.05 8.88
N THR A 395 1.02 -22.01 10.00
CA THR A 395 -0.39 -21.59 10.03
C THR A 395 -0.53 -20.13 9.64
N GLY A 396 0.33 -19.26 10.16
CA GLY A 396 0.30 -17.83 9.90
C GLY A 396 0.57 -17.49 8.44
N PHE A 397 1.69 -17.97 7.87
CA PHE A 397 1.99 -17.70 6.47
C PHE A 397 1.03 -18.41 5.52
N SER A 398 0.60 -19.64 5.80
CA SER A 398 -0.40 -20.31 4.96
C SER A 398 -1.69 -19.52 4.89
N SER A 399 -2.20 -19.03 6.02
CA SER A 399 -3.40 -18.18 6.04
C SER A 399 -3.21 -16.89 5.24
N VAL A 400 -2.06 -16.23 5.38
CA VAL A 400 -1.74 -15.00 4.63
C VAL A 400 -1.65 -15.28 3.13
N PHE A 401 -0.89 -16.30 2.71
CA PHE A 401 -0.71 -16.61 1.29
C PHE A 401 -1.98 -17.15 0.63
N GLU A 402 -2.79 -17.93 1.35
CA GLU A 402 -4.11 -18.36 0.87
C GLU A 402 -5.02 -17.15 0.63
N SER A 403 -5.10 -16.22 1.59
CA SER A 403 -5.91 -15.01 1.43
C SER A 403 -5.42 -14.12 0.27
N LEU A 404 -4.11 -13.99 0.09
CA LEU A 404 -3.50 -13.23 -1.01
C LEU A 404 -3.71 -13.91 -2.36
N ALA A 405 -3.67 -15.25 -2.41
CA ALA A 405 -3.97 -16.02 -3.62
C ALA A 405 -5.44 -15.82 -4.02
N GLU A 406 -6.39 -15.93 -3.10
CA GLU A 406 -7.81 -15.69 -3.39
C GLU A 406 -8.07 -14.23 -3.80
N PHE A 407 -7.41 -13.25 -3.17
CA PHE A 407 -7.44 -11.86 -3.60
C PHE A 407 -6.89 -11.68 -5.02
N SER A 408 -5.76 -12.31 -5.34
CA SER A 408 -5.12 -12.23 -6.65
C SER A 408 -6.00 -12.87 -7.73
N LYS A 409 -6.59 -14.03 -7.44
CA LYS A 409 -7.53 -14.74 -8.31
C LYS A 409 -8.79 -13.92 -8.60
N ALA A 410 -9.39 -13.32 -7.57
CA ALA A 410 -10.52 -12.41 -7.73
C ALA A 410 -10.13 -11.19 -8.60
N SER A 411 -8.95 -10.62 -8.35
CA SER A 411 -8.41 -9.51 -9.14
C SER A 411 -8.21 -9.88 -10.61
N VAL A 412 -7.59 -11.03 -10.91
CA VAL A 412 -7.40 -11.51 -12.29
C VAL A 412 -8.73 -11.61 -13.03
N LYS A 413 -9.76 -12.18 -12.38
CA LYS A 413 -11.10 -12.30 -12.97
C LYS A 413 -11.70 -10.93 -13.29
N ILE A 414 -11.70 -10.03 -12.31
CA ILE A 414 -12.19 -8.65 -12.44
C ILE A 414 -11.51 -7.93 -13.61
N TYR A 415 -10.17 -7.96 -13.66
CA TYR A 415 -9.45 -7.26 -14.72
C TYR A 415 -9.64 -7.92 -16.10
N ALA A 416 -9.76 -9.25 -16.18
CA ALA A 416 -10.11 -9.93 -17.41
C ALA A 416 -11.49 -9.50 -17.93
N ASP A 417 -12.49 -9.47 -17.05
CA ASP A 417 -13.85 -9.05 -17.39
C ASP A 417 -13.90 -7.57 -17.85
N LEU A 418 -13.11 -6.68 -17.22
CA LEU A 418 -13.01 -5.25 -17.62
C LEU A 418 -12.38 -5.11 -19.00
N VAL A 419 -11.31 -5.85 -19.26
CA VAL A 419 -10.61 -5.86 -20.55
C VAL A 419 -11.56 -6.36 -21.64
N THR A 420 -12.27 -7.48 -21.42
CA THR A 420 -13.23 -8.02 -22.39
C THR A 420 -14.39 -7.05 -22.64
N TYR A 421 -14.93 -6.43 -21.60
CA TYR A 421 -15.97 -5.39 -21.75
C TYR A 421 -15.49 -4.24 -22.64
N SER A 422 -14.28 -3.73 -22.36
CA SER A 422 -13.71 -2.61 -23.13
C SER A 422 -13.41 -2.95 -24.59
N ALA A 423 -13.05 -4.21 -24.88
CA ALA A 423 -12.84 -4.69 -26.23
C ALA A 423 -14.17 -4.78 -27.00
N ASN A 424 -15.23 -5.27 -26.35
CA ASN A 424 -16.56 -5.40 -26.94
C ASN A 424 -17.18 -4.02 -27.22
N ALA A 425 -17.03 -3.05 -26.32
CA ALA A 425 -17.50 -1.67 -26.53
C ALA A 425 -16.91 -1.04 -27.81
N LYS A 426 -15.60 -1.25 -28.07
CA LYS A 426 -14.94 -0.79 -29.31
C LYS A 426 -15.49 -1.45 -30.58
N THR A 427 -15.93 -2.71 -30.50
CA THR A 427 -16.52 -3.40 -31.65
C THR A 427 -17.94 -2.93 -31.96
N THR A 428 -18.72 -2.57 -30.95
CA THR A 428 -20.07 -2.00 -31.13
C THR A 428 -19.99 -0.60 -31.74
N GLU A 429 -19.08 0.25 -31.28
CA GLU A 429 -18.87 1.59 -31.86
C GLU A 429 -18.46 1.55 -33.34
N LYS A 430 -17.60 0.60 -33.73
CA LYS A 430 -17.21 0.41 -35.14
C LYS A 430 -18.35 -0.08 -36.02
N ASN A 431 -19.23 -0.92 -35.50
CA ASN A 431 -20.38 -1.43 -36.25
C ASN A 431 -21.45 -0.36 -36.42
N ASP A 432 -21.71 0.45 -35.40
CA ASP A 432 -22.65 1.58 -35.48
C ASP A 432 -22.14 2.70 -36.40
N SER A 433 -20.83 2.98 -36.41
CA SER A 433 -20.24 3.93 -37.39
C SER A 433 -20.35 3.43 -38.82
N ASN A 434 -20.24 2.11 -39.05
CA ASN A 434 -20.35 1.52 -40.38
C ASN A 434 -21.80 1.47 -40.88
N LEU A 435 -22.79 1.25 -40.01
CA LEU A 435 -24.21 1.33 -40.42
C LEU A 435 -24.61 2.76 -40.83
N SER A 436 -24.10 3.79 -40.14
CA SER A 436 -24.40 5.19 -40.49
C SER A 436 -23.87 5.65 -41.85
N HIS A 437 -22.92 4.92 -42.44
CA HIS A 437 -22.33 5.25 -43.75
C HIS A 437 -23.08 4.61 -44.93
N VAL A 438 -23.93 3.60 -44.69
CA VAL A 438 -24.63 2.85 -45.76
C VAL A 438 -25.97 3.51 -46.14
N ASP A 439 -26.59 4.31 -45.25
CA ASP A 439 -27.87 4.99 -45.51
C ASP A 439 -27.76 6.27 -46.38
N GLY A 440 -26.56 6.63 -46.85
CA GLY A 440 -26.33 7.83 -47.67
C GLY A 440 -26.41 7.64 -49.20
N LEU A 441 -26.68 6.42 -49.69
CA LEU A 441 -26.57 6.09 -51.12
C LEU A 441 -27.86 5.42 -51.66
N CYS A 442 -29.02 6.05 -51.51
CA CYS A 442 -30.16 5.71 -52.36
C CYS A 442 -31.18 6.85 -52.51
N SER A 443 -30.88 7.83 -53.38
CA SER A 443 -31.92 8.55 -54.12
C SER A 443 -31.32 9.33 -55.28
N LYS A 444 -31.52 8.84 -56.51
CA LYS A 444 -31.66 9.66 -57.73
C LYS A 444 -32.12 8.74 -58.88
N VAL A 445 -33.41 8.82 -59.20
CA VAL A 445 -34.00 8.34 -60.46
C VAL A 445 -34.36 9.59 -61.26
N PRO A 446 -33.95 9.73 -62.53
CA PRO A 446 -34.49 10.76 -63.40
C PRO A 446 -35.67 10.21 -64.23
N ALA A 447 -36.52 11.16 -64.64
CA ALA A 447 -37.75 10.99 -65.41
C ALA A 447 -37.54 10.40 -66.82
#